data_AF-X0ZZC4-F1
#
_entry.id   AF-X0ZZC4-F1
#
_cell.length_a   1.000
_cell.length_b   1.000
_cell.length_c   1.000
_cell.angle_alpha   90.00
_cell.angle_beta   90.00
_cell.angle_gamma   90.00
#
_symmetry.space_group_name_H-M   'P 1'
#
loop_
_entity.id
_entity.type
_entity.pdbx_description
1 polymer ?
#
loop_
_entity_poly.entity_id
_entity_poly.type
_entity_poly.pdbx_seq_one_letter_code
_entity_poly.pdbx_strand_id
1 'polypeptide(L)'
;YSIYEQNDIPGSLVVEYGSIGGGPGDAKLFLNPNGNFGIGTTSPENALHVDGAINLDPTPAPGAPTTGFILYCDSADGKLKAKSSAGTVTVLADP
;
A
#
# COMPACT_ATOMS: atom_id res chain seq x y z
N TYR A 1 9.42 -7.78 -18.33
CA TYR A 1 8.16 -7.29 -17.77
C TYR A 1 7.09 -8.20 -18.29
N SER A 2 6.58 -9.07 -17.45
CA SER A 2 5.47 -9.94 -17.81
C SER A 2 4.30 -9.52 -16.95
N ILE A 3 3.17 -9.28 -17.61
CA ILE A 3 1.88 -9.16 -16.97
C ILE A 3 1.16 -10.43 -17.36
N TYR A 4 0.82 -11.26 -16.38
CA TYR A 4 0.14 -12.53 -16.63
C TYR A 4 -0.95 -12.77 -15.59
N GLU A 5 -1.96 -13.51 -16.00
CA GLU A 5 -2.90 -14.09 -15.05
C GLU A 5 -2.22 -15.25 -14.32
N GLN A 6 -2.36 -15.32 -13.00
CA GLN A 6 -1.71 -16.39 -12.24
C GLN A 6 -2.41 -17.72 -12.49
N ASN A 7 -1.66 -18.72 -12.96
CA ASN A 7 -2.21 -20.04 -13.27
C ASN A 7 -2.82 -20.74 -12.05
N ASP A 8 -2.25 -20.54 -10.85
CA ASP A 8 -2.75 -21.16 -9.61
C ASP A 8 -3.93 -20.39 -8.99
N ILE A 9 -4.15 -19.13 -9.39
CA ILE A 9 -5.20 -18.27 -8.86
C ILE A 9 -5.90 -17.56 -10.03
N PRO A 10 -6.90 -18.21 -10.66
CA PRO A 10 -7.62 -17.65 -11.80
C PRO A 10 -8.27 -16.30 -11.47
N GLY A 11 -8.19 -15.34 -12.40
CA GLY A 11 -8.69 -13.97 -12.21
C GLY A 11 -7.75 -13.05 -11.44
N SER A 12 -6.59 -13.55 -11.01
CA SER A 12 -5.52 -12.74 -10.42
C SER A 12 -4.60 -12.17 -11.48
N LEU A 13 -4.12 -10.94 -11.28
CA LEU A 13 -3.09 -10.32 -12.13
C LEU A 13 -1.76 -10.22 -11.37
N VAL A 14 -0.67 -10.65 -12.00
CA VAL A 14 0.68 -10.53 -11.48
C VAL A 14 1.51 -9.66 -12.41
N VAL A 15 2.25 -8.71 -11.81
CA VAL A 15 3.26 -7.91 -12.52
C VAL A 15 4.63 -8.29 -11.99
N GLU A 16 5.48 -8.79 -12.89
CA GLU A 16 6.85 -9.21 -12.54
C GLU A 16 7.90 -8.27 -13.17
N TYR A 17 8.81 -7.76 -12.32
CA TYR A 17 10.01 -7.00 -12.70
C TYR A 17 11.25 -7.64 -12.07
N GLY A 18 12.14 -8.22 -12.89
CA GLY A 18 13.43 -8.78 -12.46
C GLY A 18 13.34 -10.27 -12.08
N SER A 19 14.41 -11.03 -12.40
CA SER A 19 14.54 -12.48 -12.30
C SER A 19 13.79 -13.14 -11.13
N ILE A 20 13.05 -14.22 -11.44
CA ILE A 20 12.61 -15.30 -10.54
C ILE A 20 13.79 -15.85 -9.71
N GLY A 21 14.14 -15.17 -8.63
CA GLY A 21 15.30 -15.50 -7.79
C GLY A 21 14.94 -15.85 -6.35
N GLY A 22 13.74 -15.48 -5.88
CA GLY A 22 13.17 -15.96 -4.64
C GLY A 22 11.77 -16.51 -4.90
N GLY A 23 11.36 -17.42 -4.02
CA GLY A 23 10.16 -18.24 -4.21
C GLY A 23 8.85 -17.43 -4.15
N PRO A 24 7.69 -18.09 -4.06
CA PRO A 24 6.36 -17.47 -4.03
C PRO A 24 6.08 -16.37 -2.95
N GLY A 25 7.09 -15.94 -2.18
CA GLY A 25 7.14 -14.68 -1.43
C GLY A 25 7.72 -13.48 -2.20
N ASP A 26 8.06 -13.65 -3.49
CA ASP A 26 8.70 -12.62 -4.33
C ASP A 26 7.73 -11.84 -5.22
N ALA A 27 6.42 -12.08 -5.10
CA ALA A 27 5.41 -11.30 -5.82
C ALA A 27 5.53 -9.83 -5.41
N LYS A 28 6.18 -9.01 -6.25
CA LYS A 28 6.36 -7.58 -5.98
C LYS A 28 5.02 -6.86 -5.94
N LEU A 29 4.09 -7.22 -6.85
CA LEU A 29 2.74 -6.68 -6.92
C LEU A 29 1.77 -7.80 -7.32
N PHE A 30 0.68 -7.94 -6.56
CA PHE A 30 -0.32 -8.99 -6.73
C PHE A 30 -1.72 -8.40 -6.61
N LEU A 31 -2.59 -8.58 -7.61
CA LEU A 31 -3.99 -8.21 -7.53
C LEU A 31 -4.83 -9.49 -7.47
N ASN A 32 -5.42 -9.77 -6.31
CA ASN A 32 -6.22 -10.97 -6.13
C ASN A 32 -7.59 -10.85 -6.84
N PRO A 33 -8.33 -11.97 -7.02
CA PRO A 33 -9.64 -11.96 -7.69
C PRO A 33 -10.72 -11.13 -6.99
N ASN A 34 -10.53 -10.81 -5.70
CA ASN A 34 -11.44 -9.96 -4.93
C ASN A 34 -11.11 -8.46 -5.07
N GLY A 35 -10.07 -8.10 -5.82
CA GLY A 35 -9.63 -6.73 -6.03
C GLY A 35 -8.66 -6.19 -4.97
N ASN A 36 -8.15 -7.04 -4.08
CA ASN A 36 -7.14 -6.62 -3.10
C ASN A 36 -5.74 -6.60 -3.71
N PHE A 37 -5.00 -5.55 -3.40
CA PHE A 37 -3.64 -5.33 -3.88
C PHE A 37 -2.61 -5.72 -2.81
N GLY A 38 -1.77 -6.72 -3.11
CA GLY A 38 -0.64 -7.16 -2.30
C GLY A 38 0.69 -6.63 -2.84
N ILE A 39 1.56 -6.16 -1.95
CA ILE A 39 2.97 -5.84 -2.25
C ILE A 39 3.84 -6.74 -1.37
N GLY A 40 4.65 -7.62 -1.98
CA GLY A 40 5.43 -8.63 -1.24
C GLY A 40 4.59 -9.81 -0.73
N THR A 41 3.30 -9.90 -1.08
CA THR A 41 2.40 -10.97 -0.64
C THR A 41 1.42 -11.37 -1.73
N THR A 42 1.14 -12.67 -1.82
CA THR A 42 0.12 -13.26 -2.71
C THR A 42 -1.19 -13.58 -1.98
N SER A 43 -1.28 -13.24 -0.69
CA SER A 43 -2.48 -13.46 0.14
C SER A 43 -2.90 -12.17 0.86
N PRO A 44 -3.32 -11.11 0.12
CA PRO A 44 -3.73 -9.85 0.73
C PRO A 44 -5.08 -9.98 1.45
N GLU A 45 -5.08 -9.70 2.76
CA GLU A 45 -6.27 -9.74 3.63
C GLU A 45 -7.06 -8.43 3.60
N ASN A 46 -6.40 -7.32 3.24
CA ASN A 46 -6.98 -5.99 3.14
C ASN A 46 -6.90 -5.48 1.70
N ALA A 47 -7.69 -4.47 1.36
CA ALA A 47 -7.71 -3.85 0.03
C ALA A 47 -6.30 -3.45 -0.46
N LEU A 48 -5.43 -3.02 0.46
CA LEU A 48 -4.00 -2.90 0.27
C LEU A 48 -3.27 -3.64 1.41
N HIS A 49 -2.44 -4.62 1.08
CA HIS A 49 -1.57 -5.33 2.03
C HIS A 49 -0.12 -5.21 1.56
N VAL A 50 0.74 -4.59 2.37
CA VAL A 50 2.19 -4.54 2.14
C VAL A 50 2.87 -5.42 3.18
N ASP A 51 3.54 -6.48 2.74
CA ASP A 51 4.43 -7.27 3.58
C ASP A 51 5.81 -6.62 3.60
N GLY A 52 5.96 -5.59 4.44
CA GLY A 52 7.17 -4.79 4.56
C GLY A 52 6.94 -3.35 5.02
N ALA A 53 8.01 -2.56 5.02
CA ALA A 53 7.96 -1.15 5.38
C ALA A 53 7.48 -0.27 4.22
N ILE A 54 6.78 0.83 4.56
CA ILE A 54 6.35 1.85 3.60
C ILE A 54 7.06 3.16 3.95
N ASN A 55 7.69 3.78 2.94
CA ASN A 55 8.11 5.17 3.04
C ASN A 55 7.01 6.08 2.49
N LEU A 56 6.65 7.12 3.23
CA LEU A 56 5.69 8.14 2.79
C LEU A 56 6.46 9.43 2.50
N ASP A 57 6.48 9.84 1.24
CA ASP A 57 7.07 11.14 0.89
C ASP A 57 6.28 12.28 1.56
N PRO A 58 6.95 13.30 2.11
CA PRO A 58 6.27 14.41 2.75
C PRO A 58 5.39 15.18 1.77
N THR A 59 4.17 15.50 2.20
CA THR A 59 3.19 16.27 1.41
C THR A 59 2.62 17.40 2.25
N PRO A 60 2.16 18.51 1.63
CA PRO A 60 1.37 19.50 2.36
C PRO A 60 0.15 18.83 3.00
N ALA A 61 -0.25 19.30 4.18
CA ALA A 61 -1.36 18.69 4.90
C ALA A 61 -2.60 18.55 4.00
N PRO A 62 -3.12 17.32 3.77
CA PRO A 62 -4.20 17.08 2.83
C PRO A 62 -5.50 17.71 3.33
N GLY A 63 -6.49 17.87 2.45
CA GLY A 63 -7.86 18.17 2.88
C GLY A 63 -8.42 17.09 3.81
N ALA A 64 -9.43 17.41 4.61
CA ALA A 64 -10.13 16.40 5.41
C ALA A 64 -10.80 15.38 4.48
N PRO A 65 -10.69 14.06 4.73
CA PRO A 65 -11.41 13.06 3.94
C PRO A 65 -12.92 13.15 4.19
N THR A 66 -13.73 12.63 3.27
CA THR A 66 -15.19 12.55 3.48
C THR A 66 -15.56 11.59 4.63
N THR A 67 -14.76 10.53 4.81
CA THR A 67 -14.96 9.51 5.85
C THR A 67 -13.61 9.00 6.35
N GLY A 68 -13.53 8.63 7.63
CA GLY A 68 -12.34 7.96 8.18
C GLY A 68 -11.14 8.90 8.36
N PHE A 69 -9.95 8.39 8.06
CA PHE A 69 -8.69 9.12 8.26
C PHE A 69 -7.80 9.02 7.00
N ILE A 70 -6.98 10.05 6.80
CA ILE A 70 -5.81 9.99 5.90
C ILE A 70 -4.57 9.88 6.77
N LEU A 71 -3.72 8.88 6.51
CA LEU A 71 -2.35 8.80 7.03
C LEU A 71 -1.42 9.54 6.05
N TYR A 72 -0.60 10.46 6.56
CA TYR A 72 0.32 11.23 5.73
C TYR A 72 1.56 11.68 6.50
N CYS A 73 2.67 11.86 5.78
CA CYS A 73 3.84 12.59 6.28
C CYS A 73 3.67 14.06 5.90
N ASP A 74 3.75 14.96 6.88
CA ASP A 74 3.52 16.40 6.66
C ASP A 74 4.82 17.10 6.22
N SER A 75 4.81 17.78 5.08
CA SER A 75 5.99 18.48 4.56
C SER A 75 6.42 19.67 5.40
N ALA A 76 5.56 20.17 6.30
CA ALA A 76 5.90 21.31 7.16
C ALA A 76 6.83 20.91 8.32
N ASP A 77 6.69 19.70 8.86
CA ASP A 77 7.43 19.26 10.04
C ASP A 77 7.97 17.81 9.98
N GLY A 78 7.73 17.09 8.89
CA GLY A 78 8.21 15.72 8.67
C GLY A 78 7.52 14.65 9.51
N LYS A 79 6.47 14.99 10.26
CA LYS A 79 5.81 14.07 11.19
C LYS A 79 4.81 13.18 10.49
N LEU A 80 4.66 11.96 10.99
CA LEU A 80 3.57 11.08 10.59
C LEU A 80 2.29 11.49 11.32
N LYS A 81 1.23 11.77 10.57
CA LYS A 81 -0.04 12.27 11.10
C LYS A 81 -1.23 11.50 10.51
N ALA A 82 -2.32 11.46 11.27
CA ALA A 82 -3.65 11.08 10.81
C ALA A 82 -4.57 12.29 10.81
N LYS A 83 -5.25 12.58 9.68
CA LYS A 83 -6.32 13.59 9.61
C LYS A 83 -7.66 12.90 9.44
N SER A 84 -8.55 13.11 10.40
CA SER A 84 -9.93 12.58 10.36
C SER A 84 -10.83 13.37 9.42
N SER A 85 -12.00 12.83 9.10
CA SER A 85 -13.04 13.53 8.33
C SER A 85 -13.60 14.78 9.00
N ALA A 86 -13.45 14.91 10.33
CA ALA A 86 -13.77 16.15 11.05
C ALA A 86 -12.67 17.23 10.92
N GLY A 87 -11.57 16.95 10.21
CA GLY A 87 -10.43 17.84 10.06
C GLY A 87 -9.43 17.80 11.23
N THR A 88 -9.75 17.10 12.32
CA THR A 88 -8.83 16.90 13.45
C THR A 88 -7.58 16.15 13.00
N VAL A 89 -6.41 16.69 13.35
CA VAL A 89 -5.09 16.11 13.06
C VAL A 89 -4.51 15.52 14.34
N THR A 90 -4.09 14.26 14.26
CA THR A 90 -3.36 13.56 15.33
C THR A 90 -1.93 13.30 14.86
N VAL A 91 -0.94 13.68 15.67
CA VAL A 91 0.46 13.29 15.44
C VAL A 91 0.65 11.87 15.96
N LEU A 92 1.15 10.98 15.10
CA LEU A 92 1.36 9.57 15.41
C LEU A 92 2.82 9.24 15.68
N ALA A 93 3.75 9.94 15.00
CA ALA A 93 5.19 9.82 15.24
C ALA A 93 5.92 11.12 14.89
N ASP A 94 7.04 11.35 15.56
CA ASP A 94 8.04 12.39 15.29
C ASP A 94 9.27 11.70 14.68
N PRO A 95 9.90 12.22 13.61
CA PRO A 95 11.15 11.69 13.09
C PRO A 95 12.30 11.65 14.11
#